data_AF-A0A4Q9QYY6-F1
#
_entry.id   AF-A0A4Q9QYY6-F1
#
_cell.length_a   1.000
_cell.length_b   1.000
_cell.length_c   1.000
_cell.angle_alpha   90.00
_cell.angle_beta   90.00
_cell.angle_gamma   90.00
#
_symmetry.space_group_name_H-M   'P 1'
#
loop_
_entity.id
_entity.type
_entity.pdbx_description
1 polymer ?
#
loop_
_entity_poly.entity_id
_entity_poly.type
_entity_poly.pdbx_seq_one_letter_code
_entity_poly.pdbx_strand_id
1 'polypeptide(L)'
;MTTFQPFARLLCIGLLALALGACSSLAPRSPLNVQVAGIQPLPGEGLELRLAIKLRLQNPNEQAVSYNGVALDLEVNGKRLASGVSDQQGQIPRFGEQVLTVPVTLSAFSAARQAIGLANASSLDRMPYVLRGKLAGGLFGTRNFVERGTLDFSGIGQPYE
;
A
#
# COMPACT_ATOMS: atom_id res chain seq x y z
N MET A 1 -10.10 -5.34 -62.38
CA MET A 1 -9.47 -4.80 -61.14
C MET A 1 -10.57 -4.51 -60.10
N THR A 2 -11.19 -5.53 -59.49
CA THR A 2 -12.26 -5.33 -58.46
C THR A 2 -12.25 -6.37 -57.34
N THR A 3 -11.36 -7.37 -57.37
CA THR A 3 -11.31 -8.48 -56.39
C THR A 3 -10.54 -8.17 -55.11
N PHE A 4 -9.84 -7.03 -55.01
CA PHE A 4 -9.03 -6.68 -53.82
C PHE A 4 -9.83 -5.97 -52.71
N GLN A 5 -10.98 -5.37 -53.04
CA GLN A 5 -11.84 -4.65 -52.09
C GLN A 5 -12.53 -5.52 -51.01
N PRO A 6 -13.03 -6.74 -51.29
CA PRO A 6 -13.70 -7.54 -50.25
C PRO A 6 -12.72 -8.04 -49.18
N PHE A 7 -11.48 -8.35 -49.58
CA PHE A 7 -10.45 -8.87 -48.67
C PHE A 7 -9.97 -7.79 -47.68
N ALA A 8 -9.76 -6.56 -48.17
CA ALA A 8 -9.42 -5.41 -47.33
C ALA A 8 -10.55 -5.07 -46.33
N ARG A 9 -11.82 -5.17 -46.75
CA ARG A 9 -12.98 -4.98 -45.87
C ARG A 9 -13.05 -6.04 -44.76
N LEU A 10 -12.84 -7.31 -45.10
CA LEU A 10 -12.81 -8.40 -44.12
C LEU A 10 -11.67 -8.24 -43.12
N LEU A 11 -10.49 -7.83 -43.58
CA LEU A 11 -9.34 -7.55 -42.70
C LEU A 11 -9.64 -6.39 -41.73
N CYS A 12 -10.20 -5.28 -42.22
CA CYS A 12 -10.57 -4.15 -41.38
C CYS A 12 -11.65 -4.50 -40.34
N ILE A 13 -12.65 -5.31 -40.72
CA ILE A 13 -13.69 -5.78 -39.79
C ILE A 13 -13.10 -6.69 -38.71
N GLY A 14 -12.18 -7.60 -39.10
CA GLY A 14 -11.46 -8.45 -38.15
C GLY A 14 -10.61 -7.63 -37.17
N LEU A 15 -9.84 -6.66 -37.67
CA LEU A 15 -9.01 -5.80 -36.83
C LEU A 15 -9.85 -4.95 -35.86
N LEU A 16 -11.00 -4.45 -36.32
CA LEU A 16 -11.94 -3.71 -35.49
C LEU A 16 -12.54 -4.62 -34.40
N ALA A 17 -12.95 -5.84 -34.73
CA ALA A 17 -13.46 -6.81 -33.75
C ALA A 17 -12.41 -7.19 -32.69
N LEU A 18 -11.14 -7.37 -33.06
CA LEU A 18 -10.05 -7.59 -32.11
C LEU A 18 -9.80 -6.36 -31.23
N ALA A 19 -9.84 -5.15 -31.80
CA ALA A 19 -9.65 -3.92 -31.05
C ALA A 19 -10.78 -3.67 -30.03
N LEU A 20 -12.03 -4.01 -30.37
CA LEU A 20 -13.15 -3.92 -29.41
C LEU A 20 -13.05 -4.98 -28.29
N GLY A 21 -12.55 -6.19 -28.59
CA GLY A 21 -12.32 -7.23 -27.59
C GLY A 21 -11.19 -6.90 -26.60
N ALA A 22 -10.16 -6.18 -27.05
CA ALA A 22 -9.03 -5.77 -26.22
C ALA A 22 -9.44 -4.83 -25.07
N CYS A 23 -10.43 -3.96 -25.28
CA CYS A 23 -10.92 -3.04 -24.26
C CYS A 23 -11.69 -3.73 -23.11
N SER A 24 -12.30 -4.89 -23.36
CA SER A 24 -13.00 -5.69 -22.34
C SER A 24 -12.03 -6.52 -21.48
N SER A 25 -10.92 -6.98 -22.06
CA SER A 25 -9.86 -7.69 -21.33
C SER A 25 -9.10 -6.78 -20.35
N LEU A 26 -9.21 -5.46 -20.50
CA LEU A 26 -8.65 -4.46 -19.61
C LEU A 26 -9.65 -4.04 -18.51
N ALA A 27 -10.41 -5.00 -17.99
CA ALA A 27 -11.32 -4.76 -16.88
C ALA A 27 -10.55 -4.15 -15.68
N PRO A 28 -11.00 -3.01 -15.13
CA PRO A 28 -10.38 -2.39 -13.96
C PRO A 28 -10.40 -3.37 -12.79
N ARG A 29 -9.23 -3.84 -12.36
CA ARG A 29 -9.12 -4.65 -11.13
C ARG A 29 -9.39 -3.76 -9.93
N SER A 30 -10.20 -4.23 -8.99
CA SER A 30 -10.41 -3.52 -7.73
C SER A 30 -9.08 -3.41 -6.97
N PRO A 31 -8.75 -2.25 -6.39
CA PRO A 31 -7.55 -2.10 -5.59
C PRO A 31 -7.57 -3.08 -4.40
N LEU A 32 -6.39 -3.49 -3.95
CA LEU A 32 -6.27 -4.24 -2.70
C LEU A 32 -6.76 -3.36 -1.56
N ASN A 33 -7.55 -3.94 -0.65
CA ASN A 33 -7.92 -3.26 0.58
C ASN A 33 -6.80 -3.51 1.60
N VAL A 34 -6.18 -2.44 2.10
CA VAL A 34 -5.01 -2.52 2.98
C VAL A 34 -5.33 -1.81 4.28
N GLN A 35 -5.36 -2.55 5.38
CA GLN A 35 -5.67 -2.01 6.70
C GLN A 35 -4.50 -2.21 7.64
N VAL A 36 -4.33 -1.29 8.59
CA VAL A 36 -3.36 -1.47 9.68
C VAL A 36 -3.96 -2.41 10.71
N ALA A 37 -3.46 -3.64 10.77
CA ALA A 37 -3.89 -4.65 11.73
C ALA A 37 -3.23 -4.46 13.11
N GLY A 38 -2.10 -3.77 13.17
CA GLY A 38 -1.44 -3.45 14.43
C GLY A 38 -0.09 -2.77 14.23
N ILE A 39 0.43 -2.17 15.30
CA ILE A 39 1.75 -1.54 15.36
C ILE A 39 2.45 -2.09 16.61
N GLN A 40 3.66 -2.60 16.46
CA GLN A 40 4.42 -3.17 17.58
C GLN A 40 5.77 -2.45 17.71
N PRO A 41 6.19 -2.07 18.93
CA PRO A 41 7.53 -1.53 19.12
C PRO A 41 8.58 -2.61 18.87
N LEU A 42 9.67 -2.23 18.22
CA LEU A 42 10.86 -3.06 18.05
C LEU A 42 12.02 -2.46 18.86
N PRO A 43 13.02 -3.27 19.27
CA PRO A 43 14.23 -2.77 19.88
C PRO A 43 14.90 -1.73 18.96
N GLY A 44 14.99 -0.49 19.44
CA GLY A 44 15.70 0.59 18.77
C GLY A 44 17.17 0.62 19.16
N GLU A 45 18.03 1.13 18.28
CA GLU A 45 19.45 1.36 18.56
C GLU A 45 19.73 2.88 18.47
N GLY A 46 20.35 3.44 19.50
CA GLY A 46 20.68 4.86 19.55
C GLY A 46 19.45 5.79 19.54
N LEU A 47 19.38 6.69 18.55
CA LEU A 47 18.33 7.70 18.39
C LEU A 47 17.29 7.31 17.34
N GLU A 48 17.11 6.01 17.12
CA GLU A 48 16.14 5.47 16.17
C GLU A 48 15.05 4.69 16.90
N LEU A 49 13.81 5.14 16.75
CA LEU A 49 12.65 4.34 17.13
C LEU A 49 12.38 3.37 15.97
N ARG A 50 12.13 2.10 16.29
CA ARG A 50 11.78 1.07 15.30
C ARG A 50 10.42 0.51 15.65
N LEU A 51 9.57 0.36 14.65
CA LEU A 51 8.23 -0.20 14.81
C LEU A 51 8.01 -1.26 13.73
N ALA A 52 7.26 -2.31 14.07
CA ALA A 52 6.72 -3.26 13.12
C ALA A 52 5.26 -2.91 12.84
N ILE A 53 4.96 -2.48 11.61
CA ILE A 53 3.58 -2.25 11.16
C ILE A 53 3.05 -3.53 10.55
N LYS A 54 1.96 -4.06 11.11
CA LYS A 54 1.22 -5.20 10.55
C LYS A 54 0.12 -4.68 9.64
N LEU A 55 0.20 -5.04 8.36
CA LEU A 55 -0.78 -4.71 7.33
C LEU A 55 -1.61 -5.93 7.00
N ARG A 56 -2.93 -5.82 7.10
CA ARG A 56 -3.87 -6.81 6.56
C ARG A 56 -4.22 -6.41 5.13
N LEU A 57 -3.79 -7.24 4.19
CA LEU A 57 -4.05 -7.09 2.77
C LEU A 57 -5.22 -8.01 2.40
N GLN A 58 -6.30 -7.45 1.88
CA GLN A 58 -7.48 -8.17 1.42
C GLN A 58 -7.59 -8.03 -0.10
N ASN A 59 -7.72 -9.17 -0.77
CA ASN A 59 -7.84 -9.23 -2.22
C ASN A 59 -9.29 -9.49 -2.64
N PRO A 60 -10.02 -8.46 -3.07
CA PRO A 60 -11.41 -8.62 -3.55
C PRO A 60 -11.50 -9.22 -4.96
N ASN A 61 -10.37 -9.55 -5.60
CA ASN A 61 -10.34 -10.03 -6.98
C ASN A 61 -10.20 -11.55 -7.05
N GLU A 62 -10.59 -12.12 -8.20
CA GLU A 62 -10.50 -13.56 -8.48
C GLU A 62 -9.07 -14.04 -8.75
N GLN A 63 -8.13 -13.12 -8.94
CA GLN A 63 -6.74 -13.41 -9.26
C GLN A 63 -5.85 -13.18 -8.04
N ALA A 64 -5.00 -14.15 -7.75
CA ALA A 64 -4.01 -14.03 -6.68
C ALA A 64 -2.97 -12.93 -6.99
N VAL A 65 -2.46 -12.28 -5.94
CA VAL A 65 -1.48 -11.20 -6.06
C VAL A 65 -0.18 -11.64 -5.41
N SER A 66 0.83 -11.92 -6.22
CA SER A 66 2.17 -12.20 -5.73
C SER A 66 2.96 -10.90 -5.52
N TYR A 67 3.73 -10.84 -4.44
CA TYR A 67 4.63 -9.73 -4.14
C TYR A 67 6.00 -10.26 -3.73
N ASN A 68 7.05 -9.48 -3.98
CA ASN A 68 8.43 -9.81 -3.63
C ASN A 68 9.17 -8.68 -2.90
N GLY A 69 8.40 -7.72 -2.40
CA GLY A 69 8.91 -6.62 -1.59
C GLY A 69 7.83 -5.59 -1.34
N VAL A 70 8.07 -4.77 -0.33
CA VAL A 70 7.16 -3.71 0.09
C VAL A 70 7.96 -2.50 0.54
N ALA A 71 7.48 -1.32 0.19
CA ALA A 71 7.94 -0.05 0.75
C ALA A 71 6.75 0.68 1.36
N LEU A 72 6.97 1.31 2.52
CA LEU A 72 5.96 2.08 3.24
C LEU A 72 6.50 3.44 3.65
N ASP A 73 5.62 4.42 3.58
CA ASP A 73 5.79 5.76 4.12
C ASP A 73 4.60 6.09 5.01
N LEU A 74 4.90 6.50 6.24
CA LEU A 74 3.90 6.97 7.20
C LEU A 74 3.99 8.48 7.31
N GLU A 75 2.89 9.16 7.00
CA GLU A 75 2.70 10.58 7.20
C GLU A 75 1.75 10.81 8.39
N VAL A 76 2.10 11.74 9.27
CA VAL A 76 1.23 12.21 10.36
C VAL A 76 1.18 13.72 10.27
N ASN A 77 -0.03 14.30 10.26
CA ASN A 77 -0.23 15.74 10.09
C ASN A 77 0.47 16.30 8.82
N GLY A 78 0.38 15.56 7.71
CA GLY A 78 0.95 15.94 6.42
C GLY A 78 2.49 15.92 6.34
N LYS A 79 3.19 15.38 7.36
CA LYS A 79 4.65 15.25 7.37
C LYS A 79 5.06 13.79 7.50
N ARG A 80 6.06 13.38 6.71
CA ARG A 80 6.66 12.04 6.80
C ARG A 80 7.26 11.84 8.18
N LEU A 81 6.74 10.86 8.90
CA LEU A 81 7.16 10.49 10.26
C LEU A 81 8.05 9.25 10.25
N ALA A 82 7.70 8.25 9.43
CA ALA A 82 8.44 7.00 9.30
C ALA A 82 8.54 6.54 7.86
N SER A 83 9.54 5.71 7.60
CA SER A 83 9.62 4.94 6.36
C SER A 83 10.24 3.58 6.61
N GLY A 84 9.88 2.62 5.77
CA GLY A 84 10.40 1.27 5.86
C GLY A 84 10.31 0.52 4.56
N VAL A 85 11.15 -0.51 4.45
CA VAL A 85 11.14 -1.45 3.33
C VAL A 85 11.27 -2.87 3.88
N SER A 86 10.72 -3.83 3.15
CA SER A 86 10.94 -5.24 3.41
C SER A 86 11.04 -6.01 2.10
N ASP A 87 11.93 -6.99 2.08
CA ASP A 87 12.13 -7.96 1.00
C ASP A 87 11.22 -9.19 1.12
N GLN A 88 10.27 -9.17 2.06
CA GLN A 88 9.29 -10.23 2.25
C GLN A 88 8.54 -10.52 0.95
N GLN A 89 8.44 -11.81 0.64
CA GLN A 89 7.77 -12.33 -0.54
C GLN A 89 6.58 -13.17 -0.13
N GLY A 90 5.55 -13.20 -0.97
CA GLY A 90 4.36 -13.96 -0.69
C GLY A 90 3.30 -13.80 -1.76
N GLN A 91 2.13 -14.37 -1.48
CA GLN A 91 0.98 -14.30 -2.36
C GLN A 91 -0.28 -14.05 -1.54
N ILE A 92 -1.09 -13.10 -1.97
CA ILE A 92 -2.43 -12.84 -1.44
C ILE A 92 -3.40 -13.67 -2.29
N PRO A 93 -4.06 -14.70 -1.73
CA PRO A 93 -4.97 -15.55 -2.49
C PRO A 93 -6.14 -14.77 -3.11
N ARG A 94 -6.84 -15.39 -4.08
CA ARG A 94 -8.10 -14.84 -4.59
C ARG A 94 -9.14 -14.79 -3.48
N PHE A 95 -9.91 -13.70 -3.39
CA PHE A 95 -10.92 -13.50 -2.34
C PHE A 95 -10.40 -13.85 -0.92
N GLY A 96 -9.13 -13.58 -0.66
CA GLY A 96 -8.44 -13.97 0.56
C GLY A 96 -7.75 -12.78 1.24
N GLU A 97 -7.20 -13.05 2.42
CA GLU A 97 -6.41 -12.09 3.18
C GLU A 97 -5.03 -12.62 3.54
N GLN A 98 -4.08 -11.69 3.70
CA GLN A 98 -2.72 -11.96 4.13
C GLN A 98 -2.25 -10.85 5.07
N VAL A 99 -1.53 -11.20 6.13
CA VAL A 99 -0.88 -10.22 7.02
C VAL A 99 0.59 -10.09 6.64
N LEU A 100 1.04 -8.86 6.40
CA LEU A 100 2.42 -8.49 6.07
C LEU A 100 2.98 -7.62 7.19
N THR A 101 4.21 -7.88 7.63
CA THR A 101 4.84 -7.11 8.71
C THR A 101 6.01 -6.32 8.16
N VAL A 102 5.93 -4.99 8.20
CA VAL A 102 6.95 -4.12 7.66
C VAL A 102 7.66 -3.37 8.78
N PRO A 103 8.99 -3.54 8.93
CA PRO A 103 9.77 -2.74 9.86
C PRO A 103 9.86 -1.32 9.30
N VAL A 104 9.50 -0.34 10.13
CA VAL A 104 9.66 1.08 9.84
C VAL A 104 10.56 1.72 10.90
N THR A 105 11.36 2.67 10.45
CA THR A 105 12.24 3.43 11.34
C THR A 105 11.74 4.88 11.40
N LEU A 106 11.72 5.43 12.62
CA LEU A 106 11.39 6.81 12.89
C LEU A 106 12.59 7.45 13.60
N SER A 107 13.02 8.62 13.13
CA SER A 107 14.05 9.38 13.82
C SER A 107 13.49 9.96 15.12
N ALA A 108 14.19 9.79 16.24
CA ALA A 108 13.82 10.42 17.50
C ALA A 108 13.76 11.95 17.39
N PHE A 109 14.55 12.57 16.51
CA PHE A 109 14.50 14.00 16.24
C PHE A 109 13.20 14.42 15.54
N SER A 110 12.74 13.63 14.56
CA SER A 110 11.45 13.85 13.90
C SER A 110 10.29 13.67 14.89
N ALA A 111 10.37 12.67 15.77
CA ALA A 111 9.40 12.45 16.84
C ALA A 111 9.39 13.61 17.85
N ALA A 112 10.55 14.09 18.30
CA ALA A 112 10.66 15.23 19.21
C ALA A 112 10.11 16.53 18.59
N ARG A 113 10.44 16.80 17.31
CA ARG A 113 9.89 17.96 16.58
C ARG A 113 8.37 17.87 16.43
N GLN A 114 7.83 16.67 16.23
CA GLN A 114 6.37 16.45 16.24
C GLN A 114 5.80 16.72 17.63
N ALA A 115 6.37 16.16 18.70
CA ALA A 115 5.90 16.37 20.07
C ALA A 115 5.84 17.87 20.44
N ILE A 116 6.84 18.66 20.05
CA ILE A 116 6.85 20.12 20.24
C ILE A 116 5.77 20.81 19.39
N GLY A 117 5.56 20.38 18.14
CA GLY A 117 4.48 20.88 17.29
C GLY A 117 3.08 20.56 17.84
N LEU A 118 2.95 19.43 18.54
CA LEU A 118 1.72 18.95 19.15
C LEU A 118 1.44 19.61 20.50
N ALA A 119 2.45 19.95 21.30
CA ALA A 119 2.29 20.73 22.53
C ALA A 119 1.69 22.13 22.30
N ASN A 120 1.83 22.66 21.08
CA ASN A 120 1.22 23.92 20.66
C ASN A 120 -0.19 23.76 20.05
N ALA A 121 -0.65 22.52 19.83
CA ALA A 121 -1.96 22.20 19.29
C ALA A 121 -2.83 21.62 20.42
N SER A 122 -3.86 22.35 20.84
CA SER A 122 -4.70 22.05 22.02
C SER A 122 -5.57 20.78 21.94
N SER A 123 -5.23 19.81 21.08
CA SER A 123 -5.99 18.58 20.87
C SER A 123 -5.03 17.44 20.53
N LEU A 124 -4.61 16.68 21.55
CA LEU A 124 -3.83 15.44 21.39
C LEU A 124 -4.69 14.23 20.99
N ASP A 125 -5.97 14.46 20.75
CA ASP A 125 -6.98 13.41 20.62
C ASP A 125 -7.30 13.18 19.12
N ARG A 126 -6.89 12.02 18.59
CA ARG A 126 -7.03 11.57 17.18
C ARG A 126 -6.26 12.39 16.15
N MET A 127 -5.04 11.96 15.84
CA MET A 127 -4.24 12.57 14.77
C MET A 127 -4.45 11.84 13.43
N PRO A 128 -4.76 12.56 12.34
CA PRO A 128 -4.87 11.95 11.03
C PRO A 128 -3.51 11.44 10.56
N TYR A 129 -3.48 10.19 10.10
CA TYR A 129 -2.33 9.60 9.43
C TYR A 129 -2.66 9.21 8.00
N VAL A 130 -1.62 9.18 7.17
CA VAL A 130 -1.69 8.65 5.81
C VAL A 130 -0.55 7.64 5.67
N LEU A 131 -0.91 6.39 5.45
CA LEU A 131 0.04 5.33 5.12
C LEU A 131 0.05 5.15 3.61
N ARG A 132 1.19 5.42 2.99
CA ARG A 132 1.40 5.16 1.56
C ARG A 132 2.26 3.93 1.42
N GLY A 133 1.87 3.03 0.54
CA GLY A 133 2.61 1.80 0.35
C GLY A 133 2.70 1.38 -1.09
N LYS A 134 3.75 0.60 -1.34
CA LYS A 134 4.10 0.09 -2.65
C LYS A 134 4.40 -1.40 -2.50
N LEU A 135 3.60 -2.26 -3.13
CA LEU A 135 3.88 -3.68 -3.27
C LEU A 135 4.61 -3.91 -4.60
N ALA A 136 5.83 -4.42 -4.54
CA ALA A 136 6.56 -4.87 -5.71
C ALA A 136 5.97 -6.20 -6.17
N GLY A 137 5.47 -6.27 -7.41
CA GLY A 137 4.73 -7.42 -7.93
C GLY A 137 5.33 -7.97 -9.22
N GLY A 138 6.58 -8.43 -9.19
CA GLY A 138 7.22 -9.20 -10.29
C GLY A 138 6.79 -8.82 -11.71
N LEU A 139 6.36 -9.80 -12.51
CA LEU A 139 5.86 -9.65 -13.89
C LEU A 139 4.59 -8.78 -14.02
N PHE A 140 3.85 -8.59 -12.93
CA PHE A 140 2.58 -7.86 -12.91
C PHE A 140 2.74 -6.38 -12.52
N GLY A 141 3.98 -5.92 -12.33
CA GLY A 141 4.31 -4.54 -11.99
C GLY A 141 4.09 -4.21 -10.53
N THR A 142 4.20 -2.92 -10.22
CA THR A 142 4.00 -2.41 -8.86
C THR A 142 2.54 -2.11 -8.59
N ARG A 143 2.04 -2.46 -7.40
CA ARG A 143 0.75 -1.97 -6.89
C ARG A 143 0.95 -0.95 -5.78
N ASN A 144 0.47 0.27 -5.99
CA ASN A 144 0.45 1.31 -4.96
C ASN A 144 -0.86 1.25 -4.18
N PHE A 145 -0.80 1.54 -2.89
CA PHE A 145 -1.97 1.69 -2.05
C PHE A 145 -1.79 2.90 -1.11
N VAL A 146 -2.92 3.46 -0.68
CA VAL A 146 -2.96 4.55 0.29
C VAL A 146 -4.05 4.23 1.28
N GLU A 147 -3.68 4.15 2.55
CA GLU A 147 -4.60 3.95 3.67
C GLU A 147 -4.59 5.20 4.54
N ARG A 148 -5.77 5.61 5.01
CA ARG A 148 -5.93 6.77 5.90
C ARG A 148 -6.69 6.36 7.13
N GLY A 149 -6.31 6.91 8.27
CA GLY A 149 -7.06 6.72 9.51
C GLY A 149 -6.66 7.74 10.55
N THR A 150 -7.06 7.48 11.79
CA THR A 150 -6.67 8.27 12.96
C THR A 150 -5.83 7.43 13.89
N LEU A 151 -4.62 7.87 14.20
CA LEU A 151 -3.79 7.26 15.24
C LEU A 151 -4.22 7.84 16.59
N ASP A 152 -4.49 6.94 17.53
CA ASP A 152 -4.60 7.26 18.94
C ASP A 152 -3.27 6.89 19.62
N PHE A 153 -2.57 7.90 20.11
CA PHE A 153 -1.27 7.74 20.76
C PHE A 153 -1.38 7.41 22.25
N SER A 154 -2.60 7.41 22.82
CA SER A 154 -2.85 7.16 24.25
C SER A 154 -2.38 5.78 24.72
N GLY A 155 -2.23 4.81 23.79
CA GLY A 155 -1.79 3.45 24.09
C GLY A 155 -0.28 3.17 23.97
N ILE A 156 0.54 4.10 23.45
CA ILE A 156 1.98 3.83 23.18
C ILE A 156 2.85 4.02 24.45
N GLY A 157 2.25 4.42 25.58
CA GLY A 157 2.93 4.66 26.85
C GLY A 157 2.63 3.65 27.96
N GLN A 158 1.92 2.55 27.69
CA GLN A 158 1.62 1.53 28.70
C GLN A 158 2.72 0.45 28.67
N PRO A 159 3.69 0.46 29.61
CA PRO A 159 4.53 -0.71 29.82
C PRO A 159 3.62 -1.86 30.27
N TYR A 160 3.83 -3.02 29.68
CA TYR A 160 3.28 -4.28 30.19
C TYR A 160 3.77 -4.45 31.65
N GLU A 161 2.85 -4.50 32.60
CA GLU A 161 3.10 -5.15 33.90
C GLU A 161 3.10 -6.67 33.75
#